data_AF-A0A0R2TI99-F1
#
_entry.id   AF-A0A0R2TI99-F1
#
_cell.length_a   1.000
_cell.length_b   1.000
_cell.length_c   1.000
_cell.angle_alpha   90.00
_cell.angle_beta   90.00
_cell.angle_gamma   90.00
#
_symmetry.space_group_name_H-M   'P 1'
#
loop_
_entity.id
_entity.type
_entity.pdbx_description
1 polymer ?
#
loop_
_entity_poly.entity_id
_entity_poly.type
_entity_poly.pdbx_seq_one_letter_code
_entity_poly.pdbx_strand_id
1 'polypeptide(L)' 'MDPRRVNGGVFLGLNGTVVKSHGSADATGVAAAVRLAYQLAASNFTSDLAEQVASATHAGQSSALNEMPQAAVNG' A
#
# COMPACT_ATOMS: atom_id res chain seq x y z
N MET A 1 -1.29 -7.90 -23.13
CA MET A 1 -0.53 -7.80 -21.87
C MET A 1 0.00 -9.20 -21.55
N ASP A 2 1.32 -9.38 -21.38
CA ASP A 2 1.88 -10.70 -21.01
C ASP A 2 1.87 -10.82 -19.48
N PRO A 3 1.09 -11.75 -18.89
CA PRO A 3 0.97 -11.88 -17.44
C PRO A 3 2.31 -12.23 -16.77
N ARG A 4 3.29 -12.77 -17.50
CA ARG A 4 4.63 -13.06 -16.97
C ARG A 4 5.43 -11.79 -16.66
N ARG A 5 5.05 -10.65 -17.24
CA ARG A 5 5.66 -9.34 -16.99
C ARG A 5 5.17 -8.67 -15.71
N VAL A 6 4.16 -9.25 -15.07
CA VAL A 6 3.60 -8.77 -13.80
C VAL A 6 3.62 -9.95 -12.82
N ASN A 7 4.73 -10.12 -12.10
CA ASN A 7 4.93 -11.18 -11.12
C ASN A 7 5.51 -10.57 -9.84
N GLY A 8 4.94 -10.93 -8.70
CA GLY A 8 5.36 -10.43 -7.40
C GLY A 8 4.22 -9.73 -6.67
N GLY A 9 3.76 -10.29 -5.55
CA GLY A 9 2.94 -9.56 -4.60
C GLY A 9 3.82 -8.79 -3.62
N VAL A 10 3.50 -7.53 -3.33
CA VAL A 10 4.20 -6.71 -2.33
C VAL A 10 3.58 -6.94 -0.96
N PHE A 11 4.40 -7.18 0.05
CA PHE A 11 3.95 -7.35 1.43
C PHE A 11 4.17 -6.03 2.18
N LEU A 12 3.09 -5.49 2.74
CA LEU A 12 3.06 -4.20 3.43
C LEU A 12 3.06 -4.40 4.95
N GLY A 13 3.40 -3.35 5.70
CA GLY A 13 3.41 -3.39 7.17
C GLY A 13 4.65 -4.04 7.78
N LEU A 14 5.70 -4.26 6.98
CA LEU A 14 7.02 -4.71 7.42
C LEU A 14 8.00 -3.53 7.43
N ASN A 15 9.13 -3.68 8.13
CA ASN A 15 10.20 -2.67 8.22
C ASN A 15 11.02 -2.51 6.92
N GLY A 16 10.55 -3.02 5.80
CA GLY A 16 11.25 -2.98 4.52
C GLY A 16 10.42 -3.55 3.37
N THR A 17 10.97 -3.44 2.17
CA THR A 17 10.34 -3.97 0.95
C THR A 17 10.42 -5.49 0.91
N VAL A 18 9.27 -6.16 0.79
CA VAL A 18 9.20 -7.60 0.58
C VAL A 18 8.32 -7.89 -0.64
N VAL A 19 8.87 -8.64 -1.60
CA VAL A 19 8.18 -9.07 -2.82
C VAL A 19 8.18 -10.60 -2.91
N LYS A 20 7.00 -11.20 -3.09
CA LYS A 20 6.83 -12.65 -3.23
C LYS A 20 6.48 -13.03 -4.66
N SER A 21 7.35 -13.78 -5.33
CA SER A 21 7.05 -14.39 -6.63
C SER A 21 6.12 -15.61 -6.52
N HIS A 22 5.52 -16.04 -7.64
CA HIS A 22 4.77 -17.29 -7.72
C HIS A 22 5.72 -18.50 -7.79
N GLY A 23 5.37 -19.61 -7.13
CA GLY A 23 6.26 -20.80 -7.08
C GLY A 23 6.53 -21.45 -8.43
N SER A 24 5.64 -21.25 -9.41
CA SER A 24 5.77 -21.75 -10.79
C SER A 24 6.33 -20.70 -11.76
N ALA A 25 6.96 -19.64 -11.26
CA ALA A 25 7.51 -18.58 -12.10
C ALA A 25 8.72 -19.05 -12.92
N ASP A 26 8.75 -18.68 -14.20
CA ASP A 26 9.94 -18.85 -15.04
C ASP A 26 10.97 -17.72 -14.77
N ALA A 27 12.12 -17.79 -15.46
CA ALA A 27 13.18 -16.81 -15.31
C ALA A 27 12.71 -15.36 -15.60
N THR A 28 11.76 -15.17 -16.51
CA THR A 28 11.20 -13.85 -16.83
C THR A 28 10.36 -13.34 -15.65
N GLY A 29 9.53 -14.21 -15.09
CA GLY A 29 8.71 -13.89 -13.93
C GLY A 29 9.54 -13.56 -12.69
N VAL A 30 10.61 -14.31 -12.43
CA VAL A 30 11.54 -14.00 -11.33
C VAL A 30 12.26 -12.67 -11.57
N ALA A 31 12.73 -12.41 -12.79
CA ALA A 31 13.37 -11.13 -13.14
C ALA A 31 12.41 -9.94 -12.96
N ALA A 32 11.12 -10.11 -13.27
CA ALA A 32 10.11 -9.09 -13.03
C ALA A 32 9.93 -8.80 -11.52
N ALA A 33 9.88 -9.84 -10.67
CA ALA A 33 9.78 -9.67 -9.22
C ALA A 33 11.01 -8.97 -8.61
N VAL A 34 12.22 -9.31 -9.08
CA VAL A 34 13.46 -8.64 -8.64
C VAL A 34 13.49 -7.18 -9.07
N ARG A 35 13.08 -6.87 -10.32
CA ARG A 35 12.98 -5.49 -10.79
C ARG A 35 11.97 -4.67 -9.98
N LEU A 36 10.83 -5.26 -9.63
CA LEU A 36 9.85 -4.62 -8.76
C LEU A 36 10.45 -4.33 -7.37
N ALA A 37 11.13 -5.30 -6.77
CA ALA A 37 11.78 -5.12 -5.46
C ALA A 37 12.82 -4.00 -5.50
N TYR A 38 13.65 -3.96 -6.55
CA TYR A 38 14.62 -2.89 -6.76
C TYR A 38 13.95 -1.52 -6.89
N GLN A 39 12.89 -1.40 -7.69
CA GLN A 39 12.17 -0.14 -7.88
C GLN A 39 11.57 0.39 -6.57
N LEU A 40 10.97 -0.50 -5.78
CA LEU A 40 10.40 -0.13 -4.48
C LEU A 40 11.50 0.28 -3.49
N ALA A 41 12.60 -0.47 -3.42
CA ALA A 41 13.73 -0.17 -2.54
C ALA A 41 14.48 1.12 -2.93
N ALA A 42 14.53 1.44 -4.23
CA ALA A 42 15.14 2.68 -4.74
C ALA A 42 14.21 3.91 -4.63
N SER A 43 12.96 3.71 -4.20
CA SER A 43 11.95 4.77 -4.04
C SER A 43 11.67 5.04 -2.56
N ASN A 44 10.97 6.13 -2.28
CA ASN A 44 10.46 6.44 -0.93
C ASN A 44 9.16 5.69 -0.58
N PHE A 45 8.83 4.63 -1.33
CA PHE A 45 7.53 3.94 -1.26
C PHE A 45 7.08 3.58 0.16
N THR A 46 7.97 3.09 1.03
CA THR A 46 7.61 2.75 2.41
C THR A 46 7.18 3.97 3.22
N SER A 47 7.85 5.13 3.04
CA SER A 47 7.48 6.39 3.69
C SER A 47 6.14 6.89 3.15
N ASP A 48 6.01 6.96 1.83
CA ASP A 48 4.81 7.43 1.15
C ASP A 48 3.58 6.59 1.56
N LEU A 49 3.76 5.27 1.68
CA LEU A 49 2.72 4.37 2.15
C LEU A 49 2.34 4.64 3.61
N ALA A 50 3.31 4.85 4.49
CA ALA A 50 3.05 5.17 5.89
C ALA A 50 2.25 6.47 6.03
N GLU A 51 2.61 7.50 5.26
CA GLU A 51 1.87 8.77 5.19
C GLU A 51 0.45 8.57 4.65
N GLN A 52 0.30 7.78 3.58
CA GLN A 52 -1.01 7.50 2.99
C GLN A 52 -1.92 6.75 3.96
N VAL A 53 -1.39 5.78 4.69
CA VAL A 53 -2.13 5.04 5.73
C VAL A 53 -2.52 5.98 6.87
N ALA A 54 -1.60 6.82 7.36
CA ALA A 54 -1.90 7.82 8.38
C ALA A 54 -3.03 8.76 7.92
N SER A 55 -2.95 9.30 6.70
CA SER A 55 -4.00 10.16 6.13
C SER A 55 -5.35 9.44 6.04
N ALA A 56 -5.37 8.18 5.58
CA ALA A 56 -6.60 7.39 5.50
C ALA A 56 -7.24 7.15 6.88
N THR A 57 -6.43 6.93 7.93
CA THR A 57 -6.95 6.80 9.30
C THR A 57 -7.57 8.10 9.81
N HIS A 58 -6.98 9.26 9.49
CA HIS A 58 -7.54 10.56 9.86
C HIS A 58 -8.84 10.89 9.11
N ALA A 59 -8.91 10.57 7.81
CA ALA A 59 -10.13 10.76 7.03
C ALA A 59 -11.31 9.93 7.57
N GLY A 60 -11.04 8.70 8.02
CA GLY A 60 -12.05 7.86 8.70
C GLY A 60 -12.54 8.44 10.03
N GLN A 61 -11.67 9.12 10.80
CA GLN A 61 -12.03 9.74 12.09
C GLN A 61 -12.82 11.04 11.92
N SER A 62 -12.53 11.85 10.90
CA SER A 62 -13.29 13.08 10.62
C SER A 62 -14.75 12.80 10.25
N SER A 63 -15.05 11.65 9.62
CA SER A 63 -16.44 11.25 9.33
C SER A 63 -17.24 10.95 10.60
N ALA A 64 -16.61 10.36 11.62
CA ALA A 64 -17.30 9.97 12.85
C ALA A 64 -17.62 11.15 13.79
N LEU A 65 -16.85 12.25 13.71
CA LEU A 65 -17.10 13.46 14.51
C LEU A 65 -18.20 14.36 13.93
N ASN A 66 -18.54 14.21 12.65
CA ASN A 66 -19.54 15.03 11.97
C ASN A 66 -20.98 14.51 12.14
N GLU A 67 -21.19 13.42 12.89
CA GLU A 67 -22.51 12.81 13.13
C GLU A 67 -23.14 13.15 14.49
N MET A 68 -22.53 14.04 15.30
CA MET A 68 -23.17 14.50 16.54
C MET A 68 -24.31 15.51 16.24
N PRO A 69 -25.57 15.21 16.64
CA PRO A 69 -26.71 16.09 16.32
C PRO A 69 -26.60 17.45 17.02
N GLN A 70 -26.61 18.52 16.24
CA GLN A 70 -26.52 19.93 16.66
C GLN A 70 -27.81 20.48 17.29
N ALA A 71 -28.64 19.62 17.91
CA ALA A 71 -30.03 19.94 18.28
C ALA A 71 -30.22 20.53 19.70
N ALA A 72 -29.21 21.18 20.28
CA ALA A 72 -29.31 21.66 21.68
C ALA A 72 -28.72 23.06 21.95
N VAL A 73 -28.52 23.91 20.94
CA VAL A 73 -28.02 25.28 21.15
C VAL A 73 -28.93 26.30 20.48
N ASN A 74 -30.17 26.42 20.97
CA ASN A 74 -31.01 27.61 20.83
C ASN A 74 -32.08 27.57 21.95
N GLY A 75 -31.71 28.06 23.12
CA GLY A 75 -32.59 28.40 24.23
C GLY A 75 -32.29 29.83 24.66
#